data_AF-A0A3B8QG75-F1
#
_entry.id   AF-A0A3B8QG75-F1
#
_cell.length_a   1.000
_cell.length_b   1.000
_cell.length_c   1.000
_cell.angle_alpha   90.00
_cell.angle_beta   90.00
_cell.angle_gamma   90.00
#
_symmetry.space_group_name_H-M   'P 1'
#
loop_
_entity.id
_entity.type
_entity.pdbx_description
1 polymer ?
#
loop_
_entity_poly.entity_id
_entity_poly.type
_entity_poly.pdbx_seq_one_letter_code
_entity_poly.pdbx_strand_id
1 'polypeptide(L)'
;MADPNFSPLKFPSSTVSIFLHDALVVELADGSRLDRGRPESFEGVGLELFLGNQEFPRDGTQISLDFSANLGGRLVSGSATYGDSDPLVIPRGFLEEALLSGAGRDLLRFTFEVTPEVTEGIEGEVGDQPTHGPSTIDVWLHDALEVQQIDQRELDRENRGAYSDVEAVLLLDGQELSDDRARVSLEFATEVDGRTVSISQSYPPGGPYVIPSGFFDDVFDAAAGTDLTLVSVRATPAVTIDGE
;
A
#
# COMPACT_ATOMS: atom_id res chain seq x y z
N MET A 1 60.25 -50.59 5.67
CA MET A 1 60.25 -50.62 4.20
C MET A 1 59.13 -49.71 3.76
N ALA A 2 59.47 -48.58 3.14
CA ALA A 2 58.55 -47.48 2.86
C ALA A 2 57.68 -47.79 1.62
N ASP A 3 56.39 -47.52 1.75
CA ASP A 3 55.40 -47.46 0.67
C ASP A 3 55.62 -46.14 -0.10
N PRO A 4 55.78 -46.14 -1.44
CA PRO A 4 56.08 -44.91 -2.18
C PRO A 4 54.87 -43.97 -2.21
N ASN A 5 55.07 -42.81 -1.58
CA ASN A 5 54.24 -41.63 -1.64
C ASN A 5 53.86 -41.29 -3.10
N PHE A 6 52.62 -41.55 -3.51
CA PHE A 6 52.10 -40.99 -4.75
C PHE A 6 51.99 -39.47 -4.59
N SER A 7 52.62 -38.72 -5.49
CA SER A 7 52.37 -37.27 -5.57
C SER A 7 50.94 -37.04 -6.09
N PRO A 8 50.14 -36.14 -5.48
CA PRO A 8 48.80 -35.87 -5.96
C PRO A 8 48.84 -35.30 -7.38
N LEU A 9 48.03 -35.88 -8.28
CA LEU A 9 47.81 -35.38 -9.63
C LEU A 9 47.22 -33.95 -9.55
N LYS A 10 47.94 -32.97 -10.11
CA LYS A 10 47.43 -31.61 -10.31
C LYS A 10 46.78 -31.49 -11.68
N PHE A 11 45.51 -31.13 -11.70
CA PHE A 11 44.75 -30.81 -12.91
C PHE A 11 44.77 -29.29 -13.15
N PRO A 12 44.71 -28.82 -14.41
CA PRO A 12 44.54 -27.38 -14.69
C PRO A 12 43.20 -26.88 -14.15
N SER A 13 43.15 -25.62 -13.71
CA SER A 13 41.92 -24.97 -13.24
C SER A 13 40.91 -24.84 -14.37
N SER A 14 39.72 -25.42 -14.19
CA SER A 14 38.56 -25.11 -15.03
C SER A 14 37.89 -23.85 -14.50
N THR A 15 37.60 -22.90 -15.39
CA THR A 15 36.71 -21.77 -15.07
C THR A 15 35.29 -22.32 -14.94
N VAL A 16 34.74 -22.29 -13.72
CA VAL A 16 33.30 -22.48 -13.49
C VAL A 16 32.69 -21.08 -13.49
N SER A 17 32.02 -20.71 -14.58
CA SER A 17 31.16 -19.53 -14.60
C SER A 17 29.87 -19.88 -13.90
N ILE A 18 29.68 -19.39 -12.68
CA ILE A 18 28.39 -19.37 -12.01
C ILE A 18 27.69 -18.11 -12.52
N PHE A 19 26.69 -18.26 -13.39
CA PHE A 19 25.79 -17.16 -13.72
C PHE A 19 24.90 -16.93 -12.50
N LEU A 20 25.10 -15.82 -11.79
CA LEU A 20 24.03 -15.26 -10.96
C LEU A 20 22.98 -14.77 -11.96
N HIS A 21 21.79 -15.37 -11.97
CA HIS A 21 20.63 -14.71 -12.54
C HIS A 21 20.28 -13.59 -11.57
N ASP A 22 20.93 -12.43 -11.72
CA ASP A 22 20.43 -11.22 -11.13
C ASP A 22 19.02 -11.02 -11.71
N ALA A 23 18.00 -11.07 -10.85
CA ALA A 23 16.62 -10.86 -11.28
C ALA A 23 16.46 -9.42 -11.75
N LEU A 24 15.72 -9.21 -12.84
CA LEU A 24 15.32 -7.88 -13.27
C LEU A 24 14.15 -7.46 -12.37
N VAL A 25 14.40 -6.49 -11.49
CA VAL A 25 13.44 -5.99 -10.51
C VAL A 25 12.82 -4.71 -11.02
N VAL A 26 11.50 -4.59 -10.88
CA VAL A 26 10.76 -3.35 -11.14
C VAL A 26 10.47 -2.69 -9.81
N GLU A 27 10.67 -1.38 -9.69
CA GLU A 27 10.28 -0.57 -8.52
C GLU A 27 9.51 0.69 -8.95
N LEU A 28 8.80 1.34 -8.02
CA LEU A 28 8.17 2.65 -8.27
C LEU A 28 9.21 3.75 -8.27
N ALA A 29 9.13 4.66 -9.23
CA ALA A 29 9.91 5.88 -9.19
C ALA A 29 9.50 6.78 -8.00
N ASP A 30 10.47 7.44 -7.40
CA ASP A 30 10.29 8.35 -6.26
C ASP A 30 9.16 9.38 -6.50
N GLY A 31 8.31 9.58 -5.48
CA GLY A 31 7.25 10.58 -5.50
C GLY A 31 5.93 10.14 -6.15
N SER A 32 5.83 8.90 -6.62
CA SER A 32 4.58 8.31 -7.14
C SER A 32 3.52 8.18 -6.04
N ARG A 33 2.53 9.08 -6.04
CA ARG A 33 1.38 9.08 -5.11
C ARG A 33 0.08 8.99 -5.88
N LEU A 34 -0.78 8.04 -5.54
CA LEU A 34 -2.09 7.87 -6.16
C LEU A 34 -3.20 8.39 -5.25
N ASP A 35 -4.19 9.04 -5.86
CA ASP A 35 -5.39 9.59 -5.20
C ASP A 35 -6.60 9.29 -6.10
N ARG A 36 -7.52 8.44 -5.65
CA ARG A 36 -8.71 8.05 -6.46
C ARG A 36 -9.69 9.21 -6.62
N GLY A 37 -9.64 10.20 -5.73
CA GLY A 37 -10.37 11.46 -5.86
C GLY A 37 -9.79 12.41 -6.92
N ARG A 38 -8.58 12.12 -7.42
CA ARG A 38 -7.88 12.86 -8.47
C ARG A 38 -7.41 11.89 -9.56
N PRO A 39 -8.28 11.52 -10.51
CA PRO A 39 -7.96 10.51 -11.55
C PRO A 39 -6.70 10.81 -12.37
N GLU A 40 -6.32 12.08 -12.48
CA GLU A 40 -5.06 12.52 -13.08
C GLU A 40 -3.81 12.00 -12.35
N SER A 41 -3.91 11.61 -11.09
CA SER A 41 -2.81 11.00 -10.33
C SER A 41 -2.38 9.63 -10.87
N PHE A 42 -3.20 9.00 -11.71
CA PHE A 42 -2.86 7.73 -12.37
C PHE A 42 -2.03 7.93 -13.64
N GLU A 43 -1.80 9.17 -14.07
CA GLU A 43 -0.99 9.46 -15.24
C GLU A 43 0.49 9.58 -14.87
N GLY A 44 1.35 8.94 -15.67
CA GLY A 44 2.80 9.09 -15.53
C GLY A 44 3.40 8.45 -14.27
N VAL A 45 2.72 7.45 -13.69
CA VAL A 45 3.21 6.68 -12.54
C VAL A 45 4.43 5.88 -12.98
N GLY A 46 5.62 6.40 -12.66
CA GLY A 46 6.89 5.92 -13.17
C GLY A 46 7.35 4.63 -12.52
N LEU A 47 8.06 3.82 -13.30
CA LEU A 47 8.75 2.62 -12.86
C LEU A 47 10.24 2.73 -13.16
N GLU A 48 11.04 2.12 -12.31
CA GLU A 48 12.48 1.95 -12.50
C GLU A 48 12.80 0.45 -12.60
N LEU A 49 13.76 0.11 -13.46
CA LEU A 49 14.23 -1.26 -13.65
C LEU A 49 15.62 -1.41 -13.05
N PHE A 50 15.84 -2.48 -12.31
CA PHE A 50 17.11 -2.76 -11.65
C PHE A 50 17.61 -4.16 -11.98
N LEU A 51 18.91 -4.27 -12.24
CA LEU A 51 19.62 -5.54 -12.29
C LEU A 51 20.56 -5.60 -11.08
N GLY A 52 20.18 -6.37 -10.07
CA GLY A 52 20.84 -6.31 -8.76
C GLY A 52 20.64 -4.92 -8.13
N ASN A 53 21.74 -4.21 -7.84
CA ASN A 53 21.71 -2.88 -7.21
C ASN A 53 21.99 -1.72 -8.20
N GLN A 54 21.89 -1.98 -9.50
CA GLN A 54 22.16 -0.99 -10.54
C GLN A 54 20.93 -0.84 -11.43
N GLU A 55 20.66 0.40 -11.85
CA GLU A 55 19.62 0.69 -12.86
C GLU A 55 19.94 -0.08 -14.15
N PHE A 56 18.93 -0.72 -14.71
CA PHE A 56 19.06 -1.53 -15.92
C PHE A 56 19.25 -0.63 -17.15
N PRO A 57 20.35 -0.77 -17.90
CA PRO A 57 20.59 0.04 -19.10
C PRO A 57 19.64 -0.42 -20.22
N ARG A 58 18.82 0.51 -20.74
CA ARG A 58 17.81 0.21 -21.76
C ARG A 58 18.25 0.47 -23.20
N ASP A 59 19.47 0.96 -23.41
CA ASP A 59 19.99 1.38 -24.71
C ASP A 59 19.83 0.26 -25.78
N GLY A 60 18.98 0.50 -26.79
CA GLY A 60 18.72 -0.45 -27.88
C GLY A 60 17.87 -1.67 -27.52
N THR A 61 17.21 -1.67 -26.35
CA THR A 61 16.31 -2.75 -25.90
C THR A 61 14.86 -2.31 -25.87
N GLN A 62 13.96 -3.21 -26.27
CA GLN A 62 12.52 -3.03 -26.07
C GLN A 62 12.12 -3.79 -24.81
N ILE A 63 11.32 -3.14 -23.95
CA ILE A 63 10.83 -3.72 -22.70
C ILE A 63 9.33 -3.87 -22.79
N SER A 64 8.82 -5.07 -22.53
CA SER A 64 7.41 -5.31 -22.24
C SER A 64 7.24 -5.56 -20.75
N LEU A 65 6.22 -4.93 -20.15
CA LEU A 65 5.87 -5.13 -18.75
C LEU A 65 4.44 -5.68 -18.69
N ASP A 66 4.28 -6.85 -18.07
CA ASP A 66 2.98 -7.45 -17.77
C ASP A 66 2.61 -7.17 -16.30
N PHE A 67 1.47 -6.52 -16.11
CA PHE A 67 0.93 -6.11 -14.83
C PHE A 67 -0.20 -7.06 -14.43
N SER A 68 -0.22 -7.51 -13.17
CA SER A 68 -1.32 -8.31 -12.66
C SER A 68 -1.62 -8.06 -11.19
N ALA A 69 -2.91 -8.00 -10.83
CA ALA A 69 -3.38 -7.86 -9.46
C ALA A 69 -4.54 -8.80 -9.20
N ASN A 70 -4.55 -9.47 -8.04
CA ASN A 70 -5.67 -10.29 -7.61
C ASN A 70 -6.45 -9.56 -6.50
N LEU A 71 -7.63 -9.05 -6.86
CA LEU A 71 -8.47 -8.24 -5.99
C LEU A 71 -9.69 -9.05 -5.57
N GLY A 72 -9.62 -9.68 -4.40
CA GLY A 72 -10.74 -10.47 -3.85
C GLY A 72 -11.16 -11.64 -4.75
N GLY A 73 -10.21 -12.27 -5.44
CA GLY A 73 -10.47 -13.37 -6.37
C GLY A 73 -10.74 -12.95 -7.81
N ARG A 74 -10.77 -11.64 -8.11
CA ARG A 74 -10.80 -11.12 -9.48
C ARG A 74 -9.38 -10.77 -9.93
N LEU A 75 -8.94 -11.39 -11.02
CA LEU A 75 -7.69 -11.03 -11.69
C LEU A 75 -7.91 -9.79 -12.57
N VAL A 76 -7.12 -8.74 -12.34
CA VAL A 76 -6.96 -7.58 -13.22
C VAL A 76 -5.58 -7.66 -13.84
N SER A 77 -5.49 -7.46 -15.16
CA SER A 77 -4.23 -7.55 -15.89
C SER A 77 -4.11 -6.44 -16.92
N GLY A 78 -2.90 -5.96 -17.13
CA GLY A 78 -2.58 -5.03 -18.21
C GLY A 78 -1.18 -5.31 -18.74
N SER A 79 -0.86 -4.77 -19.90
CA SER A 79 0.50 -4.85 -20.44
C SER A 79 0.85 -3.58 -21.22
N ALA A 80 2.13 -3.28 -21.29
CA ALA A 80 2.64 -2.20 -22.10
C ALA A 80 4.07 -2.48 -22.56
N THR A 81 4.40 -1.95 -23.74
CA THR A 81 5.70 -2.11 -24.37
C THR A 81 6.32 -0.74 -24.60
N TYR A 82 7.59 -0.61 -24.26
CA TYR A 82 8.34 0.63 -24.24
C TYR A 82 9.61 0.47 -25.07
N GLY A 83 9.89 1.43 -25.95
CA GLY A 83 11.18 1.54 -26.64
C GLY A 83 12.30 1.91 -25.68
N ASP A 84 13.54 1.95 -26.17
CA ASP A 84 14.76 2.21 -25.36
C ASP A 84 14.73 3.53 -24.56
N SER A 85 14.03 4.53 -25.07
CA SER A 85 13.98 5.90 -24.54
C SER A 85 12.61 6.31 -23.99
N ASP A 86 11.62 5.44 -24.08
CA ASP A 86 10.27 5.69 -23.57
C ASP A 86 10.26 5.58 -22.03
N PRO A 87 9.61 6.50 -21.29
CA PRO A 87 9.47 6.35 -19.84
C PRO A 87 8.64 5.10 -19.52
N LEU A 88 9.11 4.29 -18.56
CA LEU A 88 8.34 3.16 -18.05
C LEU A 88 7.27 3.71 -17.11
N VAL A 89 6.01 3.56 -17.51
CA VAL A 89 4.88 4.09 -16.75
C VAL A 89 3.78 3.06 -16.63
N ILE A 90 3.19 2.89 -15.46
CA ILE A 90 2.07 1.95 -15.29
C ILE A 90 0.91 2.39 -16.21
N PRO A 91 0.30 1.48 -16.99
CA PRO A 91 -0.84 1.83 -17.83
C PRO A 91 -1.98 2.38 -16.99
N ARG A 92 -2.45 3.59 -17.31
CA ARG A 92 -3.59 4.22 -16.64
C ARG A 92 -4.81 3.31 -16.57
N GLY A 93 -5.13 2.61 -17.67
CA GLY A 93 -6.28 1.70 -17.73
C GLY A 93 -6.19 0.53 -16.73
N PHE A 94 -4.98 0.03 -16.45
CA PHE A 94 -4.77 -0.99 -15.42
C PHE A 94 -5.07 -0.44 -14.02
N LEU A 95 -4.56 0.77 -13.71
CA LEU A 95 -4.83 1.43 -12.42
C LEU A 95 -6.32 1.78 -12.25
N GLU A 96 -6.98 2.30 -13.29
CA GLU A 96 -8.41 2.59 -13.25
C GLU A 96 -9.24 1.33 -13.00
N GLU A 97 -8.96 0.24 -13.72
CA GLU A 97 -9.69 -1.01 -13.53
C GLU A 97 -9.46 -1.62 -12.14
N ALA A 98 -8.22 -1.57 -11.66
CA ALA A 98 -7.85 -2.10 -10.37
C ALA A 98 -8.44 -1.29 -9.21
N LEU A 99 -8.36 0.05 -9.26
CA LEU A 99 -8.60 0.92 -8.11
C LEU A 99 -10.01 1.52 -8.05
N LEU A 100 -10.70 1.63 -9.19
CA LEU A 100 -12.03 2.27 -9.25
C LEU A 100 -13.19 1.27 -9.23
N SER A 101 -12.92 -0.03 -9.08
CA SER A 101 -13.96 -1.05 -9.12
C SER A 101 -13.74 -2.23 -8.16
N GLY A 102 -14.84 -2.84 -7.71
CA GLY A 102 -14.83 -4.01 -6.84
C GLY A 102 -14.03 -3.80 -5.55
N ALA A 103 -13.28 -4.82 -5.15
CA ALA A 103 -12.43 -4.85 -3.96
C ALA A 103 -11.19 -3.94 -4.03
N GLY A 104 -11.06 -3.12 -5.07
CA GLY A 104 -10.03 -2.06 -5.12
C GLY A 104 -10.48 -0.74 -4.49
N ARG A 105 -11.80 -0.55 -4.30
CA ARG A 105 -12.37 0.71 -3.80
C ARG A 105 -12.22 0.91 -2.28
N ASP A 106 -11.85 -0.14 -1.57
CA ASP A 106 -11.73 -0.17 -0.10
C ASP A 106 -10.29 -0.38 0.37
N LEU A 107 -9.31 -0.35 -0.54
CA LEU A 107 -7.90 -0.51 -0.23
C LEU A 107 -7.25 0.81 0.22
N LEU A 108 -6.31 0.72 1.17
CA LEU A 108 -5.32 1.76 1.48
C LEU A 108 -3.95 1.47 0.86
N ARG A 109 -3.70 0.20 0.54
CA ARG A 109 -2.51 -0.29 -0.16
C ARG A 109 -2.93 -1.15 -1.34
N PHE A 110 -2.39 -0.82 -2.50
CA PHE A 110 -2.55 -1.62 -3.71
C PHE A 110 -1.25 -2.37 -4.00
N THR A 111 -1.32 -3.69 -3.94
CA THR A 111 -0.20 -4.58 -4.26
C THR A 111 -0.48 -5.30 -5.58
N PHE A 112 0.48 -5.29 -6.48
CA PHE A 112 0.39 -5.98 -7.77
C PHE A 112 1.75 -6.51 -8.22
N GLU A 113 1.73 -7.42 -9.17
CA GLU A 113 2.93 -8.01 -9.76
C GLU A 113 3.24 -7.37 -11.12
N VAL A 114 4.52 -7.16 -11.39
CA VAL A 114 5.04 -6.72 -12.69
C VAL A 114 6.06 -7.72 -13.18
N THR A 115 5.83 -8.32 -14.34
CA THR A 115 6.77 -9.24 -14.98
C THR A 115 7.41 -8.54 -16.17
N PRO A 116 8.73 -8.31 -16.17
CA PRO A 116 9.40 -7.71 -17.30
C PRO A 116 9.81 -8.76 -18.34
N GLU A 117 9.75 -8.38 -19.62
CA GLU A 117 10.28 -9.13 -20.76
C GLU A 117 11.18 -8.18 -21.58
N VAL A 118 12.41 -8.62 -21.87
CA VAL A 118 13.39 -7.83 -22.62
C VAL A 118 13.59 -8.44 -24.00
N THR A 119 13.42 -7.62 -25.04
CA THR A 119 13.73 -8.00 -26.42
C THR A 119 14.85 -7.11 -26.95
N GLU A 120 16.00 -7.72 -27.29
CA GLU A 120 17.11 -7.01 -27.93
C GLU A 120 16.85 -6.83 -29.43
N GLY A 121 17.06 -5.62 -29.94
CA GLY A 121 16.93 -5.32 -31.36
C GLY A 121 18.16 -5.77 -32.17
N ILE A 122 18.39 -7.07 -32.34
CA ILE A 122 19.43 -7.57 -33.26
C ILE A 122 18.86 -8.70 -34.14
N GLU A 123 18.87 -8.49 -35.46
CA GLU A 123 18.71 -9.56 -36.45
C GLU A 123 19.86 -10.57 -36.30
N GLY A 124 19.64 -11.64 -35.53
CA GLY A 124 20.60 -12.74 -35.44
C GLY A 124 20.37 -13.67 -34.26
N GLU A 125 19.89 -14.88 -34.56
CA GLU A 125 19.72 -16.03 -33.66
C GLU A 125 18.91 -15.79 -32.37
N VAL A 126 17.67 -16.29 -32.36
CA VAL A 126 16.85 -16.48 -31.16
C VAL A 126 17.53 -17.51 -30.26
N GLY A 127 18.45 -17.06 -29.42
CA GLY A 127 18.79 -17.78 -28.19
C GLY A 127 17.61 -17.73 -27.22
N ASP A 128 17.51 -18.68 -26.29
CA ASP A 128 16.53 -18.65 -25.20
C ASP A 128 16.57 -17.26 -24.52
N GLN A 129 15.51 -16.48 -24.69
CA GLN A 129 15.36 -15.22 -23.98
C GLN A 129 15.26 -15.52 -22.47
N PRO A 130 15.99 -14.80 -21.62
CA PRO A 130 15.88 -14.98 -20.18
C PRO A 130 14.44 -14.70 -19.74
N THR A 131 13.82 -15.67 -19.08
CA THR A 131 12.52 -15.49 -18.45
C THR A 131 12.71 -14.84 -17.08
N HIS A 132 12.13 -13.66 -16.88
CA HIS A 132 12.18 -12.96 -15.60
C HIS A 132 10.96 -13.32 -14.75
N GLY A 133 11.16 -13.42 -13.44
CA GLY A 133 10.07 -13.61 -12.49
C GLY A 133 9.32 -12.30 -12.21
N PRO A 134 8.09 -12.36 -11.67
CA PRO A 134 7.35 -11.17 -11.26
C PRO A 134 8.07 -10.44 -10.12
N SER A 135 8.07 -9.11 -10.20
CA SER A 135 8.38 -8.19 -9.11
C SER A 135 7.08 -7.77 -8.43
N THR A 136 7.07 -7.67 -7.11
CA THR A 136 5.92 -7.14 -6.36
C THR A 136 6.07 -5.63 -6.17
N ILE A 137 5.08 -4.87 -6.58
CA ILE A 137 4.99 -3.43 -6.39
C ILE A 137 3.90 -3.13 -5.35
N ASP A 138 4.22 -2.22 -4.43
CA ASP A 138 3.30 -1.73 -3.41
C ASP A 138 3.08 -0.22 -3.56
N VAL A 139 1.82 0.17 -3.76
CA VAL A 139 1.42 1.57 -3.88
C VAL A 139 0.48 1.97 -2.74
N TRP A 140 0.74 3.12 -2.14
CA TRP A 140 -0.13 3.72 -1.13
C TRP A 140 -1.18 4.61 -1.77
N LEU A 141 -2.43 4.49 -1.31
CA LEU A 141 -3.55 5.26 -1.79
C LEU A 141 -3.88 6.39 -0.79
N HIS A 142 -3.94 7.62 -1.29
CA HIS A 142 -4.15 8.83 -0.49
C HIS A 142 -5.61 9.29 -0.46
N ASP A 143 -6.53 8.35 -0.26
CA ASP A 143 -7.95 8.66 -0.29
C ASP A 143 -8.46 9.27 1.03
N ALA A 144 -9.57 10.00 0.95
CA ALA A 144 -10.23 10.54 2.13
C ALA A 144 -10.92 9.41 2.92
N LEU A 145 -10.55 9.29 4.20
CA LEU A 145 -11.23 8.42 5.15
C LEU A 145 -12.35 9.18 5.86
N GLU A 146 -13.55 8.64 5.81
CA GLU A 146 -14.70 9.11 6.56
C GLU A 146 -14.82 8.33 7.87
N VAL A 147 -15.26 9.00 8.93
CA VAL A 147 -15.50 8.35 10.23
C VAL A 147 -16.97 8.55 10.57
N GLN A 148 -17.69 7.47 10.81
CA GLN A 148 -19.11 7.50 11.15
C GLN A 148 -19.39 6.74 12.45
N GLN A 149 -20.35 7.20 13.24
CA GLN A 149 -20.81 6.46 14.41
C GLN A 149 -21.64 5.25 13.98
N ILE A 150 -21.46 4.10 14.63
CA ILE A 150 -22.18 2.87 14.28
C ILE A 150 -23.66 2.96 14.66
N ASP A 151 -24.01 3.63 15.77
CA ASP A 151 -25.38 3.73 16.26
C ASP A 151 -25.72 5.09 16.89
N GLN A 152 -26.93 5.59 16.62
CA GLN A 152 -27.47 6.76 17.31
C GLN A 152 -28.08 6.31 18.64
N ARG A 153 -27.37 6.57 19.74
CA ARG A 153 -27.82 6.25 21.10
C ARG A 153 -27.85 7.48 22.00
N GLU A 154 -28.72 7.46 22.99
CA GLU A 154 -28.76 8.49 24.04
C GLU A 154 -27.62 8.25 25.03
N LEU A 155 -26.81 9.29 25.27
CA LEU A 155 -25.73 9.25 26.25
C LEU A 155 -26.26 9.80 27.58
N ASP A 156 -26.10 9.03 28.65
CA ASP A 156 -26.47 9.45 30.00
C ASP A 156 -25.21 9.73 30.80
N ARG A 157 -25.00 11.01 31.16
CA ARG A 157 -23.82 11.48 31.90
C ARG A 157 -23.64 10.77 33.25
N GLU A 158 -24.72 10.34 33.90
CA GLU A 158 -24.68 9.68 35.22
C GLU A 158 -24.48 8.16 35.08
N ASN A 159 -24.62 7.63 33.86
CA ASN A 159 -24.45 6.23 33.55
C ASN A 159 -23.32 6.03 32.53
N ARG A 160 -22.11 5.82 33.04
CA ARG A 160 -20.92 5.55 32.21
C ARG A 160 -21.09 4.40 31.23
N GLY A 161 -21.93 3.42 31.56
CA GLY A 161 -22.24 2.31 30.66
C GLY A 161 -22.96 2.74 29.37
N ALA A 162 -23.61 3.91 29.34
CA ALA A 162 -24.27 4.44 28.15
C ALA A 162 -23.30 4.94 27.07
N TYR A 163 -22.04 5.24 27.44
CA TYR A 163 -21.03 5.78 26.54
C TYR A 163 -19.67 5.06 26.59
N SER A 164 -19.58 3.90 27.24
CA SER A 164 -18.32 3.16 27.39
C SER A 164 -17.87 2.41 26.12
N ASP A 165 -18.79 2.19 25.19
CA ASP A 165 -18.66 1.34 24.00
C ASP A 165 -19.26 2.04 22.76
N VAL A 166 -19.18 3.38 22.71
CA VAL A 166 -19.53 4.13 21.51
C VAL A 166 -18.48 3.85 20.45
N GLU A 167 -18.89 3.15 19.40
CA GLU A 167 -18.01 2.74 18.32
C GLU A 167 -18.18 3.64 17.09
N ALA A 168 -17.06 3.85 16.41
CA ALA A 168 -17.01 4.42 15.09
C ALA A 168 -16.61 3.35 14.07
N VAL A 169 -17.05 3.56 12.83
CA VAL A 169 -16.60 2.83 11.65
C VAL A 169 -15.79 3.78 10.76
N LEU A 170 -14.70 3.28 10.21
CA LEU A 170 -13.94 3.96 9.17
C LEU A 170 -14.48 3.55 7.83
N LEU A 171 -14.86 4.53 7.02
CA LEU A 171 -15.37 4.32 5.69
C LEU A 171 -14.41 4.90 4.65
N LEU A 172 -14.20 4.16 3.58
CA LEU A 172 -13.50 4.59 2.39
C LEU A 172 -14.47 4.49 1.22
N ASP A 173 -14.82 5.63 0.62
CA ASP A 173 -15.82 5.69 -0.46
C ASP A 173 -17.17 5.03 -0.07
N GLY A 174 -17.58 5.21 1.20
CA GLY A 174 -18.83 4.67 1.74
C GLY A 174 -18.82 3.16 2.03
N GLN A 175 -17.68 2.48 1.91
CA GLN A 175 -17.49 1.08 2.33
C GLN A 175 -16.66 1.03 3.62
N GLU A 176 -16.94 0.08 4.51
CA GLU A 176 -16.11 -0.13 5.70
C GLU A 176 -14.68 -0.49 5.30
N LEU A 177 -13.71 0.15 5.94
CA LEU A 177 -12.30 -0.04 5.66
C LEU A 177 -11.91 -1.50 5.95
N SER A 178 -11.51 -2.23 4.92
CA SER A 178 -11.03 -3.61 5.02
C SER A 178 -9.50 -3.68 4.98
N ASP A 179 -8.83 -3.06 5.96
CA ASP A 179 -7.36 -3.14 6.09
C ASP A 179 -6.95 -3.63 7.49
N ASP A 180 -6.35 -4.82 7.53
CA ASP A 180 -5.90 -5.53 8.74
C ASP A 180 -4.42 -5.25 9.08
N ARG A 181 -3.77 -4.32 8.37
CA ARG A 181 -2.37 -3.93 8.60
C ARG A 181 -2.20 -2.45 8.94
N ALA A 182 -3.18 -1.62 8.60
CA ALA A 182 -3.17 -0.20 8.90
C ALA A 182 -3.35 0.07 10.39
N ARG A 183 -2.38 0.73 11.04
CA ARG A 183 -2.58 1.31 12.38
C ARG A 183 -3.26 2.65 12.22
N VAL A 184 -4.39 2.83 12.88
CA VAL A 184 -5.16 4.07 12.79
C VAL A 184 -5.05 4.81 14.11
N SER A 185 -4.78 6.11 14.05
CA SER A 185 -4.97 7.03 15.15
C SER A 185 -6.18 7.90 14.86
N LEU A 186 -7.10 8.03 15.82
CA LEU A 186 -8.23 8.94 15.71
C LEU A 186 -8.09 10.05 16.75
N GLU A 187 -8.20 11.29 16.29
CA GLU A 187 -8.41 12.44 17.16
C GLU A 187 -9.90 12.75 17.23
N PHE A 188 -10.48 12.64 18.42
CA PHE A 188 -11.85 13.06 18.69
C PHE A 188 -11.81 14.43 19.34
N ALA A 189 -12.60 15.37 18.81
CA ALA A 189 -12.66 16.73 19.32
C ALA A 189 -14.09 17.28 19.28
N THR A 190 -14.44 18.08 20.28
CA THR A 190 -15.68 18.84 20.30
C THR A 190 -15.50 20.17 21.03
N GLU A 191 -16.39 21.11 20.76
CA GLU A 191 -16.44 22.42 21.41
C GLU A 191 -17.64 22.46 22.35
N VAL A 192 -17.38 22.70 23.63
CA VAL A 192 -18.39 22.79 24.68
C VAL A 192 -18.19 24.09 25.43
N ASP A 193 -19.20 24.97 25.39
CA ASP A 193 -19.15 26.29 26.05
C ASP A 193 -17.87 27.11 25.73
N GLY A 194 -17.41 27.03 24.48
CA GLY A 194 -16.20 27.71 24.00
C GLY A 194 -14.88 27.10 24.47
N ARG A 195 -14.91 25.88 25.01
CA ARG A 195 -13.73 25.07 25.33
C ARG A 195 -13.65 23.87 24.40
N THR A 196 -12.48 23.69 23.79
CA THR A 196 -12.16 22.47 23.06
C THR A 196 -11.89 21.33 24.05
N VAL A 197 -12.62 20.24 23.91
CA VAL A 197 -12.28 18.95 24.52
C VAL A 197 -11.80 18.04 23.41
N SER A 198 -10.63 17.44 23.57
CA SER A 198 -10.04 16.58 22.55
C SER A 198 -9.24 15.43 23.15
N ILE A 199 -9.28 14.27 22.51
CA ILE A 199 -8.43 13.12 22.82
C ILE A 199 -7.90 12.50 21.52
N SER A 200 -6.70 11.96 21.57
CA SER A 200 -6.17 11.12 20.49
C SER A 200 -5.94 9.71 21.00
N GLN A 201 -6.36 8.71 20.22
CA GLN A 201 -6.11 7.31 20.53
C GLN A 201 -5.64 6.56 19.29
N SER A 202 -4.61 5.73 19.46
CA SER A 202 -4.19 4.76 18.45
C SER A 202 -4.92 3.43 18.65
N TYR A 203 -5.33 2.84 17.55
CA TYR A 203 -6.08 1.60 17.46
C TYR A 203 -5.26 0.52 16.75
N PRO A 204 -5.44 -0.75 17.14
CA PRO A 204 -4.84 -1.85 16.40
C PRO A 204 -5.42 -1.94 14.98
N PRO A 205 -4.71 -2.60 14.06
CA PRO A 205 -5.24 -2.89 12.74
C PRO A 205 -6.57 -3.64 12.78
N GLY A 206 -7.52 -3.24 11.93
CA GLY A 206 -8.87 -3.79 11.88
C GLY A 206 -9.83 -3.34 13.01
N GLY A 207 -9.42 -2.43 13.90
CA GLY A 207 -10.27 -1.94 14.99
C GLY A 207 -10.43 -2.95 16.15
N PRO A 208 -11.49 -2.85 16.98
CA PRO A 208 -12.60 -1.89 16.89
C PRO A 208 -12.19 -0.46 17.27
N TYR A 209 -12.88 0.54 16.70
CA TYR A 209 -12.61 1.96 16.93
C TYR A 209 -13.57 2.54 17.98
N VAL A 210 -13.35 2.20 19.25
CA VAL A 210 -14.16 2.68 20.38
C VAL A 210 -13.70 4.08 20.80
N ILE A 211 -14.60 5.06 20.85
CA ILE A 211 -14.30 6.40 21.38
C ILE A 211 -13.95 6.24 22.88
N PRO A 212 -12.81 6.76 23.37
CA PRO A 212 -12.45 6.65 24.78
C PRO A 212 -13.56 7.20 25.69
N SER A 213 -14.03 6.43 26.65
CA SER A 213 -15.02 6.92 27.63
C SER A 213 -14.54 8.17 28.39
N GLY A 214 -13.23 8.28 28.63
CA GLY A 214 -12.62 9.47 29.23
C GLY A 214 -12.87 10.76 28.44
N PHE A 215 -13.05 10.70 27.12
CA PHE A 215 -13.44 11.85 26.32
C PHE A 215 -14.83 12.37 26.70
N PHE A 216 -15.79 11.46 26.89
CA PHE A 216 -17.15 11.84 27.30
C PHE A 216 -17.17 12.32 28.76
N ASP A 217 -16.36 11.71 29.63
CA ASP A 217 -16.16 12.20 31.00
C ASP A 217 -15.73 13.68 30.97
N ASP A 218 -14.71 14.02 30.17
CA ASP A 218 -14.21 15.39 30.02
C ASP A 218 -15.24 16.34 29.35
N VAL A 219 -16.01 15.86 28.38
CA VAL A 219 -17.09 16.63 27.73
C VAL A 219 -18.19 16.99 28.72
N PHE A 220 -18.65 16.05 29.53
CA PHE A 220 -19.70 16.28 30.51
C PHE A 220 -19.22 17.18 31.65
N ASP A 221 -17.96 17.05 32.06
CA ASP A 221 -17.34 17.96 33.02
C ASP A 221 -17.22 19.38 32.46
N ALA A 222 -16.81 19.53 31.19
CA ALA A 222 -16.77 20.83 30.52
C ALA A 222 -18.15 21.47 30.39
N ALA A 223 -19.20 20.65 30.21
CA ALA A 223 -20.58 21.07 30.11
C ALA A 223 -21.28 21.27 31.48
N ALA A 224 -20.57 21.08 32.60
CA ALA A 224 -21.18 21.10 33.93
C ALA A 224 -21.94 22.41 34.19
N GLY A 225 -23.26 22.30 34.40
CA GLY A 225 -24.13 23.45 34.60
C GLY A 225 -24.78 24.02 33.34
N THR A 226 -24.63 23.35 32.19
CA THR A 226 -25.33 23.67 30.93
C THR A 226 -26.40 22.61 30.60
N ASP A 227 -27.41 23.01 29.82
CA ASP A 227 -28.43 22.11 29.26
C ASP A 227 -27.92 21.50 27.94
N LEU A 228 -26.88 20.67 28.02
CA LEU A 228 -26.31 19.98 26.86
C LEU A 228 -27.27 18.92 26.33
N THR A 229 -27.86 19.15 25.15
CA THR A 229 -28.82 18.25 24.50
C THR A 229 -28.27 17.52 23.28
N LEU A 230 -27.13 17.97 22.76
CA LEU A 230 -26.47 17.38 21.61
C LEU A 230 -24.95 17.58 21.70
N VAL A 231 -24.20 16.51 21.46
CA VAL A 231 -22.74 16.55 21.33
C VAL A 231 -22.38 16.24 19.89
N SER A 232 -21.72 17.19 19.22
CA SER A 232 -21.16 16.98 17.88
C SER A 232 -19.67 16.72 18.00
N VAL A 233 -19.28 15.46 17.84
CA VAL A 233 -17.88 15.03 17.89
C VAL A 233 -17.31 15.03 16.48
N ARG A 234 -16.19 15.70 16.29
CA ARG A 234 -15.35 15.58 15.09
C ARG A 234 -14.35 14.47 15.32
N ALA A 235 -14.20 13.57 14.35
CA ALA A 235 -13.17 12.54 14.36
C ALA A 235 -12.23 12.74 13.17
N THR A 236 -10.95 12.89 13.44
CA THR A 236 -9.91 13.06 12.42
C THR A 236 -9.04 11.81 12.38
N PRO A 237 -9.08 11.01 11.30
CA PRO A 237 -8.22 9.85 11.15
C PRO A 237 -6.82 10.25 10.70
N ALA A 238 -5.82 9.59 11.27
CA ALA A 238 -4.45 9.55 10.80
C ALA A 238 -4.05 8.07 10.69
N VAL A 239 -3.54 7.67 9.53
CA VAL A 239 -3.15 6.29 9.29
C VAL A 239 -1.63 6.20 9.21
N THR A 240 -1.10 5.25 9.95
CA THR A 240 0.30 4.82 9.89
C THR A 240 0.30 3.35 9.52
N ILE A 241 1.02 2.99 8.47
CA ILE A 241 1.14 1.60 8.04
C ILE A 241 2.60 1.25 8.19
N ASP A 242 2.91 0.21 8.96
CA ASP A 242 4.30 -0.20 9.22
C ASP A 242 4.92 -0.60 7.87
N GLY A 243 5.94 0.14 7.46
CA GLY A 243 6.54 0.09 6.13
C GLY A 243 7.79 0.95 6.01
N GLU A 244 8.59 0.99 7.08
CA GLU A 244 10.05 1.22 7.10
C GLU A 244 10.62 0.56 8.36
#